data_AF-A0A7S0F8S2-F1
#
_entry.id   AF-A0A7S0F8S2-F1
#
_cell.length_a   1.000
_cell.length_b   1.000
_cell.length_c   1.000
_cell.angle_alpha   90.00
_cell.angle_beta   90.00
_cell.angle_gamma   90.00
#
_symmetry.space_group_name_H-M   'P 1'
#
loop_
_entity.id
_entity.type
_entity.pdbx_description
1 polymer ?
#
loop_
_entity_poly.entity_id
_entity_poly.type
_entity_poly.pdbx_seq_one_letter_code
_entity_poly.pdbx_strand_id
1 'polypeptide(L)'
;MDLYEAGQTLETGLTQVQQAEKLRETEAEVWAEFDGNPEPDFFRDISIAKDGGFSEVADLWYPMRWITAIITLIFLAQNLYYNLRIDYEVINRVMHSSEKDDGPVLMWGYIGNAVMRCLGIEYPIGGYAWVAAIELILMSILILFTIVCTVRACRTRSAHLRWAAWETVWWLLIPDLYTYSAMRLLHYVSPQVLMAEISKQTSDPSTKEILKFVFSRVVFFITGFDAFMLKCSESKRFMEEGLTPREMLDGIIFLKQVLGIVQLGMFVRDRLFLFIFAGEDGIMQRREQALQNVWNAMLVREIWRTFSLAKFVVIMLSFDDTDFQRLVLNEKRRLLMVESSSTSCSEDAEDGKP
;
A
#
# COMPACT_ATOMS: atom_id res chain seq x y z
N MET A 1 -42.55 -8.46 6.21
CA MET A 1 -42.03 -7.79 5.00
C MET A 1 -43.10 -6.82 4.58
N ASP A 2 -42.92 -5.56 4.93
CA ASP A 2 -43.93 -4.52 4.75
C ASP A 2 -44.05 -4.16 3.26
N LEU A 3 -45.26 -3.79 2.82
CA LEU A 3 -45.52 -3.32 1.46
C LEU A 3 -44.59 -2.15 1.06
N TYR A 4 -44.08 -1.41 2.04
CA TYR A 4 -43.08 -0.35 1.86
C TYR A 4 -41.71 -0.89 1.42
N GLU A 5 -41.21 -1.98 2.05
CA GLU A 5 -39.93 -2.60 1.68
C GLU A 5 -40.00 -3.23 0.28
N ALA A 6 -41.16 -3.82 -0.07
CA ALA A 6 -41.41 -4.34 -1.41
C ALA A 6 -41.40 -3.22 -2.47
N GLY A 7 -41.95 -2.04 -2.15
CA GLY A 7 -41.92 -0.86 -3.02
C GLY A 7 -40.51 -0.33 -3.28
N GLN A 8 -39.69 -0.17 -2.23
CA GLN A 8 -38.30 0.29 -2.37
C GLN A 8 -37.44 -0.69 -3.20
N THR A 9 -37.66 -2.00 -3.01
CA THR A 9 -36.96 -3.04 -3.80
C THR A 9 -37.33 -2.96 -5.27
N LEU A 10 -38.61 -2.70 -5.58
CA LEU A 10 -39.11 -2.57 -6.95
C LEU A 10 -38.56 -1.31 -7.66
N GLU A 11 -38.55 -0.16 -6.99
CA GLU A 11 -37.99 1.09 -7.53
C GLU A 11 -36.48 0.98 -7.79
N THR A 12 -35.75 0.33 -6.88
CA THR A 12 -34.32 0.06 -7.06
C THR A 12 -34.08 -0.84 -8.27
N GLY A 13 -34.88 -1.89 -8.43
CA GLY A 13 -34.81 -2.79 -9.60
C GLY A 13 -35.12 -2.09 -10.91
N LEU A 14 -36.15 -1.23 -10.95
CA LEU A 14 -36.52 -0.49 -12.16
C LEU A 14 -35.41 0.49 -12.58
N THR A 15 -34.79 1.17 -11.61
CA THR A 15 -33.67 2.09 -11.85
C THR A 15 -32.47 1.34 -12.42
N GLN A 16 -32.17 0.14 -11.91
CA GLN A 16 -31.07 -0.69 -12.43
C GLN A 16 -31.31 -1.15 -13.87
N VAL A 17 -32.55 -1.55 -14.20
CA VAL A 17 -32.90 -1.94 -15.58
C VAL A 17 -32.74 -0.76 -16.53
N GLN A 18 -33.24 0.42 -16.17
CA GLN A 18 -33.10 1.63 -16.98
C GLN A 18 -31.63 2.04 -17.17
N GLN A 19 -30.79 1.90 -16.15
CA GLN A 19 -29.36 2.14 -16.26
C GLN A 19 -28.67 1.12 -17.18
N ALA A 20 -29.06 -0.16 -17.10
CA ALA A 20 -28.52 -1.20 -17.96
C ALA A 20 -28.91 -1.02 -19.43
N GLU A 21 -30.14 -0.56 -19.70
CA GLU A 21 -30.59 -0.23 -21.06
C GLU A 21 -29.79 0.93 -21.65
N LYS A 22 -29.66 2.05 -20.91
CA LYS A 22 -28.84 3.18 -21.34
C LYS A 22 -27.38 2.80 -21.58
N LEU A 23 -26.80 1.94 -20.72
CA LEU A 23 -25.45 1.46 -20.90
C LEU A 23 -25.31 0.65 -22.20
N ARG A 24 -26.28 -0.22 -22.51
CA ARG A 24 -26.29 -0.98 -23.78
C ARG A 24 -26.44 -0.08 -25.00
N GLU A 25 -27.23 0.98 -24.89
CA GLU A 25 -27.35 1.99 -25.95
C GLU A 25 -26.00 2.67 -26.18
N THR A 26 -25.33 3.14 -25.13
CA THR A 26 -23.97 3.71 -25.22
C THR A 26 -22.94 2.70 -25.74
N GLU A 27 -22.98 1.45 -25.31
CA GLU A 27 -22.10 0.38 -25.82
C GLU A 27 -22.31 0.14 -27.31
N ALA A 28 -23.56 0.16 -27.79
CA ALA A 28 -23.88 0.00 -29.20
C ALA A 28 -23.40 1.20 -30.04
N GLU A 29 -23.53 2.42 -29.51
CA GLU A 29 -23.01 3.64 -30.14
C GLU A 29 -21.48 3.61 -30.25
N VAL A 30 -20.78 3.28 -29.16
CA VAL A 30 -19.32 3.16 -29.13
C VAL A 30 -18.85 2.02 -30.04
N TRP A 31 -19.53 0.87 -30.01
CA TRP A 31 -19.21 -0.24 -30.92
C TRP A 31 -19.32 0.20 -32.39
N ALA A 32 -20.42 0.87 -32.76
CA ALA A 32 -20.64 1.34 -34.12
C ALA A 32 -19.60 2.38 -34.58
N GLU A 33 -18.99 3.15 -33.67
CA GLU A 33 -17.88 4.06 -33.98
C GLU A 33 -16.61 3.30 -34.43
N PHE A 34 -16.34 2.15 -33.82
CA PHE A 34 -15.13 1.37 -34.08
C PHE A 34 -15.33 0.23 -35.10
N ASP A 35 -16.57 -0.20 -35.32
CA ASP A 35 -16.90 -1.27 -36.25
C ASP A 35 -16.57 -0.87 -37.70
N GLY A 36 -15.73 -1.66 -38.36
CA GLY A 36 -15.23 -1.38 -39.71
C GLY A 36 -13.97 -0.50 -39.80
N ASN A 37 -13.44 0.01 -38.68
CA ASN A 37 -12.13 0.64 -38.65
C ASN A 37 -11.03 -0.45 -38.57
N PRO A 38 -10.09 -0.57 -39.52
CA PRO A 38 -9.02 -1.58 -39.47
C PRO A 38 -8.02 -1.35 -38.34
N GLU A 39 -7.92 -0.14 -37.80
CA GLU A 39 -7.00 0.25 -36.71
C GLU A 39 -7.75 1.13 -35.69
N PRO A 40 -8.68 0.55 -34.89
CA PRO A 40 -9.45 1.31 -33.92
C PRO A 40 -8.54 1.82 -32.78
N ASP A 41 -8.51 3.14 -32.58
CA ASP A 41 -7.76 3.78 -31.50
C ASP A 41 -8.65 3.94 -30.24
N PHE A 42 -8.83 2.85 -29.50
CA PHE A 42 -9.58 2.85 -28.23
C PHE A 42 -8.95 3.72 -27.15
N PHE A 43 -7.67 4.07 -27.31
CA PHE A 43 -6.89 4.81 -26.31
C PHE A 43 -6.52 6.21 -26.77
N ARG A 44 -7.28 6.75 -27.75
CA ARG A 44 -7.13 8.13 -28.25
C ARG A 44 -7.12 9.18 -27.14
N ASP A 45 -7.82 8.87 -26.05
CA ASP A 45 -8.03 9.74 -24.91
C ASP A 45 -6.94 9.61 -23.84
N ILE A 46 -6.16 8.53 -23.89
CA ILE A 46 -5.11 8.21 -22.92
C ILE A 46 -3.76 8.66 -23.49
N SER A 47 -3.32 9.86 -23.11
CA SER A 47 -1.99 10.36 -23.43
C SER A 47 -1.11 10.38 -22.19
N ILE A 48 -0.03 9.57 -22.23
CA ILE A 48 1.00 9.58 -21.18
C ILE A 48 1.73 10.93 -21.20
N ALA A 49 1.86 11.53 -20.02
CA ALA A 49 2.54 12.80 -19.86
C ALA A 49 4.03 12.73 -20.27
N LYS A 50 4.41 13.49 -21.32
CA LYS A 50 5.79 13.52 -21.85
C LYS A 50 6.81 14.09 -20.87
N ASP A 51 6.36 14.91 -19.93
CA ASP A 51 7.17 15.47 -18.85
C ASP A 51 7.13 14.59 -17.59
N GLY A 52 6.52 13.41 -17.65
CA GLY A 52 6.34 12.53 -16.50
C GLY A 52 5.32 13.04 -15.49
N GLY A 53 4.44 13.97 -15.86
CA GLY A 53 3.36 14.47 -15.00
C GLY A 53 3.73 15.62 -14.10
N PHE A 54 4.94 16.19 -14.25
CA PHE A 54 5.40 17.24 -13.37
C PHE A 54 4.60 18.54 -13.52
N SER A 55 3.97 18.81 -14.68
CA SER A 55 3.04 19.94 -14.85
C SER A 55 1.81 19.86 -13.95
N GLU A 56 1.34 18.64 -13.65
CA GLU A 56 0.12 18.40 -12.87
C GLU A 56 0.37 18.36 -11.36
N VAL A 57 1.61 18.52 -10.90
CA VAL A 57 1.96 18.49 -9.46
C VAL A 57 1.18 19.55 -8.68
N ALA A 58 0.94 20.73 -9.26
CA ALA A 58 0.16 21.79 -8.63
C ALA A 58 -1.30 21.37 -8.33
N ASP A 59 -1.86 20.47 -9.14
CA ASP A 59 -3.23 19.98 -9.04
C ASP A 59 -3.39 18.84 -8.04
N LEU A 60 -2.29 18.33 -7.49
CA LEU A 60 -2.36 17.37 -6.40
C LEU A 60 -3.09 17.96 -5.18
N TRP A 61 -3.03 19.27 -4.94
CA TRP A 61 -3.59 19.85 -3.72
C TRP A 61 -5.12 19.97 -3.73
N TYR A 62 -5.78 19.36 -2.74
CA TYR A 62 -7.18 19.62 -2.41
C TYR A 62 -7.42 19.56 -0.89
N PRO A 63 -8.37 20.32 -0.32
CA PRO A 63 -8.52 20.49 1.13
C PRO A 63 -8.75 19.19 1.92
N MET A 64 -9.46 18.21 1.34
CA MET A 64 -9.76 16.93 2.01
C MET A 64 -8.51 16.13 2.38
N ARG A 65 -7.35 16.41 1.77
CA ARG A 65 -6.08 15.75 2.13
C ARG A 65 -5.67 15.94 3.58
N TRP A 66 -6.03 17.08 4.19
CA TRP A 66 -5.76 17.28 5.61
C TRP A 66 -6.39 16.20 6.47
N ILE A 67 -7.62 15.81 6.14
CA ILE A 67 -8.35 14.77 6.85
C ILE A 67 -7.62 13.43 6.67
N THR A 68 -7.28 13.04 5.44
CA THR A 68 -6.55 11.79 5.16
C THR A 68 -5.19 11.74 5.84
N ALA A 69 -4.43 12.84 5.82
CA ALA A 69 -3.12 12.93 6.47
C ALA A 69 -3.24 12.80 8.00
N ILE A 70 -4.24 13.46 8.61
CA ILE A 70 -4.50 13.35 10.05
C ILE A 70 -4.90 11.92 10.42
N ILE A 71 -5.81 11.29 9.67
CA ILE A 71 -6.21 9.90 9.86
C ILE A 71 -4.99 8.97 9.77
N THR A 72 -4.11 9.20 8.79
CA THR A 72 -2.88 8.43 8.61
C THR A 72 -1.94 8.57 9.82
N LEU A 73 -1.76 9.79 10.35
CA LEU A 73 -0.96 10.03 11.55
C LEU A 73 -1.56 9.40 12.80
N ILE A 74 -2.88 9.49 12.99
CA ILE A 74 -3.58 8.85 14.11
C ILE A 74 -3.34 7.35 14.05
N PHE A 75 -3.50 6.75 12.87
CA PHE A 75 -3.28 5.33 12.68
C PHE A 75 -1.83 4.89 12.85
N LEU A 76 -0.87 5.69 12.40
CA LEU A 76 0.55 5.44 12.65
C LEU A 76 0.84 5.42 14.15
N ALA A 77 0.38 6.44 14.88
CA ALA A 77 0.58 6.53 16.33
C ALA A 77 -0.12 5.39 17.08
N GLN A 78 -1.35 5.06 16.70
CA GLN A 78 -2.12 3.96 17.28
C GLN A 78 -1.46 2.60 17.02
N ASN A 79 -0.98 2.34 15.80
CA ASN A 79 -0.32 1.08 15.46
C ASN A 79 0.97 0.88 16.26
N LEU A 80 1.80 1.93 16.35
CA LEU A 80 3.03 1.90 17.14
C LEU A 80 2.74 1.69 18.62
N TYR A 81 1.78 2.43 19.19
CA TYR A 81 1.38 2.28 20.57
C TYR A 81 0.84 0.87 20.87
N TYR A 82 -0.03 0.35 20.00
CA TYR A 82 -0.63 -0.97 20.15
C TYR A 82 0.44 -2.07 20.17
N ASN A 83 1.33 -2.10 19.18
CA ASN A 83 2.40 -3.12 19.13
C ASN A 83 3.34 -3.00 20.33
N LEU A 84 3.80 -1.78 20.67
CA LEU A 84 4.65 -1.55 21.84
C LEU A 84 3.99 -2.04 23.13
N ARG A 85 2.69 -1.75 23.33
CA ARG A 85 1.95 -2.12 24.54
C ARG A 85 1.78 -3.63 24.64
N ILE A 86 1.25 -4.27 23.60
CA ILE A 86 0.93 -5.70 23.59
C ILE A 86 2.21 -6.53 23.74
N ASP A 87 3.24 -6.23 22.95
CA ASP A 87 4.49 -7.01 22.99
C ASP A 87 5.22 -6.82 24.32
N TYR A 88 5.24 -5.59 24.86
CA TYR A 88 5.81 -5.33 26.18
C TYR A 88 5.05 -6.04 27.30
N GLU A 89 3.70 -6.03 27.27
CA GLU A 89 2.89 -6.70 28.29
C GLU A 89 3.12 -8.22 28.28
N VAL A 90 3.20 -8.82 27.09
CA VAL A 90 3.49 -10.25 26.91
C VAL A 90 4.86 -10.60 27.49
N ILE A 91 5.90 -9.84 27.15
CA ILE A 91 7.25 -10.04 27.69
C ILE A 91 7.24 -9.85 29.21
N ASN A 92 6.61 -8.80 29.71
CA ASN A 92 6.58 -8.49 31.13
C ASN A 92 5.84 -9.58 31.93
N ARG A 93 4.74 -10.12 31.39
CA ARG A 93 3.98 -11.23 32.00
C ARG A 93 4.84 -12.49 32.10
N VAL A 94 5.52 -12.85 31.02
CA VAL A 94 6.40 -14.03 30.99
C VAL A 94 7.59 -13.87 31.93
N MET A 95 8.13 -12.65 32.09
CA MET A 95 9.25 -12.38 33.00
C MET A 95 8.87 -12.38 34.48
N HIS A 96 7.64 -11.99 34.84
CA HIS A 96 7.20 -11.91 36.24
C HIS A 96 6.33 -13.08 36.70
N SER A 97 5.72 -13.82 35.78
CA SER A 97 4.98 -15.03 36.11
C SER A 97 5.95 -16.12 36.55
N SER A 98 5.92 -16.50 37.82
CA SER A 98 6.57 -17.74 38.29
C SER A 98 5.80 -18.99 37.82
N GLU A 99 4.58 -18.80 37.32
CA GLU A 99 3.75 -19.87 36.78
C GLU A 99 4.19 -20.18 35.35
N LYS A 100 4.39 -21.47 35.05
CA LYS A 100 4.68 -21.93 33.70
C LYS A 100 3.53 -21.51 32.81
N ASP A 101 3.81 -20.65 31.84
CA ASP A 101 2.83 -20.22 30.85
C ASP A 101 2.43 -21.43 30.00
N ASP A 102 1.23 -21.97 30.25
CA ASP A 102 0.59 -23.06 29.49
C ASP A 102 0.03 -22.57 28.13
N GLY A 103 0.47 -21.39 27.68
CA GLY A 103 0.15 -20.85 26.37
C GLY A 103 0.41 -21.86 25.24
N PRO A 104 -0.31 -21.75 24.12
CA PRO A 104 -0.17 -22.67 22.99
C PRO A 104 1.28 -22.72 22.54
N VAL A 105 1.72 -23.93 22.23
CA VAL A 105 3.13 -24.14 21.92
C VAL A 105 3.43 -23.63 20.51
N LEU A 106 3.98 -22.41 20.46
CA LEU A 106 4.40 -21.76 19.21
C LEU A 106 5.72 -22.34 18.69
N MET A 107 5.89 -22.31 17.38
CA MET A 107 7.07 -22.87 16.70
C MET A 107 8.35 -22.15 17.09
N TRP A 108 8.31 -20.82 17.22
CA TRP A 108 9.43 -20.03 17.73
C TRP A 108 9.81 -20.39 19.17
N GLY A 109 8.85 -20.85 19.99
CA GLY A 109 9.15 -21.37 21.32
C GLY A 109 10.04 -22.61 21.27
N TYR A 110 9.77 -23.55 20.37
CA TYR A 110 10.62 -24.73 20.20
C TYR A 110 12.00 -24.38 19.65
N ILE A 111 12.06 -23.56 18.60
CA ILE A 111 13.32 -23.16 17.96
C ILE A 111 14.18 -22.35 18.95
N GLY A 112 13.59 -21.35 19.59
CA GLY A 112 14.28 -20.50 20.57
C GLY A 112 14.81 -21.31 21.74
N ASN A 113 13.98 -22.18 22.33
CA ASN A 113 14.42 -23.02 23.45
C ASN A 113 15.49 -24.05 23.04
N ALA A 114 15.44 -24.59 21.82
CA ALA A 114 16.51 -25.46 21.32
C ALA A 114 17.84 -24.69 21.20
N VAL A 115 17.82 -23.47 20.65
CA VAL A 115 19.01 -22.61 20.56
C VAL A 115 19.55 -22.27 21.95
N MET A 116 18.69 -21.90 22.89
CA MET A 116 19.09 -21.58 24.27
C MET A 116 19.73 -22.78 24.98
N ARG A 117 19.18 -23.99 24.80
CA ARG A 117 19.78 -25.23 25.31
C ARG A 117 21.16 -25.50 24.71
N CYS A 118 21.34 -25.27 23.41
CA CYS A 118 22.65 -25.37 22.76
C CYS A 118 23.66 -24.36 23.30
N LEU A 119 23.21 -23.20 23.78
CA LEU A 119 24.03 -22.18 24.43
C LEU A 119 24.24 -22.41 25.93
N GLY A 120 23.68 -23.49 26.50
CA GLY A 120 23.78 -23.81 27.93
C GLY A 120 22.89 -22.96 28.83
N ILE A 121 21.86 -22.31 28.29
CA ILE A 121 20.89 -21.50 29.05
C ILE A 121 19.65 -22.35 29.32
N GLU A 122 19.42 -22.72 30.58
CA GLU A 122 18.36 -23.66 30.97
C GLU A 122 16.99 -23.03 31.22
N TYR A 123 16.87 -21.70 31.14
CA TYR A 123 15.59 -21.00 31.37
C TYR A 123 14.73 -21.05 30.09
N PRO A 124 13.63 -21.83 30.06
CA PRO A 124 12.75 -21.85 28.90
C PRO A 124 12.01 -20.52 28.81
N ILE A 125 12.08 -19.88 27.64
CA ILE A 125 11.31 -18.68 27.33
C ILE A 125 10.04 -19.13 26.61
N GLY A 126 8.88 -18.60 27.03
CA GLY A 126 7.60 -18.87 26.37
C GLY A 126 7.62 -18.43 24.91
N GLY A 127 6.95 -19.18 24.03
CA GLY A 127 6.92 -18.89 22.59
C GLY A 127 6.39 -17.48 22.28
N TYR A 128 5.40 -17.02 23.04
CA TYR A 128 4.86 -15.66 22.95
C TYR A 128 5.90 -14.57 23.22
N ALA A 129 6.76 -14.74 24.23
CA ALA A 129 7.82 -13.78 24.51
C ALA A 129 8.86 -13.70 23.38
N TRP A 130 9.18 -14.82 22.73
CA TRP A 130 10.07 -14.81 21.56
C TRP A 130 9.50 -14.01 20.41
N VAL A 131 8.24 -14.25 20.06
CA VAL A 131 7.56 -13.56 18.96
C VAL A 131 7.45 -12.06 19.25
N ALA A 132 6.99 -11.69 20.45
CA ALA A 132 6.93 -10.30 20.89
C ALA A 132 8.30 -9.61 20.86
N ALA A 133 9.36 -10.29 21.31
CA ALA A 133 10.71 -9.74 21.28
C ALA A 133 11.22 -9.53 19.84
N ILE A 134 10.99 -10.49 18.94
CA ILE A 134 11.34 -10.36 17.52
C ILE A 134 10.58 -9.18 16.89
N GLU A 135 9.28 -9.05 17.17
CA GLU A 135 8.46 -7.98 16.64
C GLU A 135 8.94 -6.59 17.11
N LEU A 136 9.28 -6.43 18.40
CA LEU A 136 9.85 -5.20 18.94
C LEU A 136 11.23 -4.86 18.37
N ILE A 137 12.11 -5.85 18.18
CA ILE A 137 13.43 -5.65 17.59
C ILE A 137 13.29 -5.17 16.14
N LEU A 138 12.48 -5.85 15.34
CA LEU A 138 12.24 -5.49 13.94
C LEU A 138 11.58 -4.11 13.81
N MET A 139 10.64 -3.75 14.69
CA MET A 139 10.06 -2.41 14.75
C MET A 139 11.12 -1.35 15.08
N SER A 140 11.98 -1.63 16.04
CA SER A 140 13.07 -0.73 16.45
C SER A 140 14.06 -0.49 15.31
N ILE A 141 14.40 -1.54 14.55
CA ILE A 141 15.24 -1.45 13.34
C ILE A 141 14.56 -0.57 12.29
N LEU A 142 13.25 -0.75 12.05
CA LEU A 142 12.50 0.05 11.08
C LEU A 142 12.43 1.53 11.47
N ILE A 143 12.20 1.83 12.75
CA ILE A 143 12.22 3.21 13.29
C ILE A 143 13.62 3.82 13.11
N LEU A 144 14.68 3.10 13.52
CA LEU A 144 16.05 3.56 13.37
C LEU A 144 16.40 3.82 11.91
N PHE A 145 16.00 2.92 11.00
CA PHE A 145 16.23 3.08 9.57
C PHE A 145 15.51 4.31 9.02
N THR A 146 14.27 4.56 9.45
CA THR A 146 13.51 5.78 9.12
C THR A 146 14.25 7.04 9.58
N ILE A 147 14.78 7.04 10.80
CA ILE A 147 15.56 8.16 11.34
C ILE A 147 16.83 8.37 10.52
N VAL A 148 17.59 7.29 10.23
CA VAL A 148 18.83 7.36 9.45
C VAL A 148 18.57 7.90 8.04
N CYS A 149 17.53 7.42 7.36
CA CYS A 149 17.13 7.91 6.04
C CYS A 149 16.70 9.39 6.08
N THR A 150 15.96 9.79 7.11
CA THR A 150 15.57 11.20 7.31
C THR A 150 16.80 12.09 7.53
N VAL A 151 17.74 11.68 8.40
CA VAL A 151 18.99 12.41 8.64
C VAL A 151 19.83 12.50 7.36
N ARG A 152 19.90 11.41 6.59
CA ARG A 152 20.59 11.38 5.29
C ARG A 152 19.92 12.34 4.30
N ALA A 153 18.60 12.36 4.22
CA ALA A 153 17.86 13.29 3.37
C ALA A 153 18.17 14.75 3.74
N CYS A 154 18.24 15.07 5.03
CA CYS A 154 18.56 16.42 5.49
C CYS A 154 20.04 16.83 5.28
N ARG A 155 20.99 15.90 5.43
CA ARG A 155 22.43 16.22 5.43
C ARG A 155 23.13 16.06 4.07
N THR A 156 22.55 15.31 3.14
CA THR A 156 23.24 15.01 1.88
C THR A 156 23.26 16.22 0.95
N ARG A 157 24.45 16.60 0.48
CA ARG A 157 24.63 17.68 -0.51
C ARG A 157 24.22 17.28 -1.92
N SER A 158 24.34 16.00 -2.24
CA SER A 158 23.92 15.46 -3.53
C SER A 158 22.40 15.47 -3.65
N ALA A 159 21.87 16.23 -4.61
CA ALA A 159 20.43 16.37 -4.82
C ALA A 159 19.75 15.03 -5.08
N HIS A 160 20.30 14.16 -5.93
CA HIS A 160 19.68 12.88 -6.26
C HIS A 160 19.58 11.96 -5.03
N LEU A 161 20.63 11.87 -4.21
CA LEU A 161 20.64 11.05 -2.99
C LEU A 161 19.70 11.61 -1.92
N ARG A 162 19.59 12.94 -1.81
CA ARG A 162 18.68 13.60 -0.87
C ARG A 162 17.23 13.25 -1.19
N TRP A 163 16.83 13.40 -2.45
CA TRP A 163 15.45 13.18 -2.86
C TRP A 163 15.08 11.71 -2.90
N ALA A 164 16.00 10.82 -3.28
CA ALA A 164 15.83 9.38 -3.12
C ALA A 164 15.64 8.98 -1.64
N ALA A 165 16.38 9.60 -0.71
CA ALA A 165 16.17 9.34 0.70
C ALA A 165 14.79 9.82 1.21
N TRP A 166 14.30 10.98 0.74
CA TRP A 166 12.95 11.44 1.06
C TRP A 166 11.86 10.53 0.48
N GLU A 167 12.02 10.11 -0.76
CA GLU A 167 11.16 9.12 -1.42
C GLU A 167 11.06 7.84 -0.59
N THR A 168 12.20 7.29 -0.17
CA THR A 168 12.24 6.10 0.68
C THR A 168 11.54 6.33 2.02
N VAL A 169 11.74 7.48 2.67
CA VAL A 169 11.05 7.79 3.93
C VAL A 169 9.53 7.82 3.75
N TRP A 170 9.03 8.56 2.77
CA TRP A 170 7.59 8.81 2.64
C TRP A 170 6.81 7.69 1.96
N TRP A 171 7.41 6.99 0.99
CA TRP A 171 6.69 6.01 0.17
C TRP A 171 7.00 4.56 0.49
N LEU A 172 8.04 4.32 1.31
CA LEU A 172 8.38 2.98 1.81
C LEU A 172 8.27 2.94 3.34
N LEU A 173 9.06 3.73 4.06
CA LEU A 173 9.23 3.54 5.50
C LEU A 173 8.05 4.00 6.36
N ILE A 174 7.46 5.16 6.08
CA ILE A 174 6.25 5.61 6.80
C ILE A 174 5.08 4.65 6.53
N PRO A 175 4.83 4.21 5.28
CA PRO A 175 3.85 3.17 5.00
C PRO A 175 4.07 1.87 5.76
N ASP A 176 5.32 1.45 5.82
CA ASP A 176 5.71 0.26 6.56
C ASP A 176 5.48 0.41 8.06
N LEU A 177 5.76 1.57 8.65
CA LEU A 177 5.55 1.84 10.08
C LEU A 177 4.07 1.85 10.47
N TYR A 178 3.18 2.48 9.67
CA TYR A 178 1.76 2.56 10.04
C TYR A 178 1.03 1.22 9.89
N THR A 179 1.55 0.32 9.07
CA THR A 179 1.03 -1.06 8.90
C THR A 179 1.90 -2.11 9.58
N TYR A 180 2.93 -1.70 10.32
CA TYR A 180 3.92 -2.61 10.85
C TYR A 180 3.26 -3.66 11.75
N SER A 181 3.55 -4.92 11.46
CA SER A 181 3.17 -6.09 12.26
C SER A 181 3.97 -7.29 11.76
N ALA A 182 4.45 -8.16 12.64
CA ALA A 182 5.08 -9.41 12.21
C ALA A 182 4.13 -10.30 11.39
N MET A 183 2.81 -10.17 11.61
CA MET A 183 1.77 -10.81 10.80
C MET A 183 1.85 -10.47 9.30
N ARG A 184 2.42 -9.31 8.95
CA ARG A 184 2.59 -8.90 7.55
C ARG A 184 3.50 -9.84 6.77
N LEU A 185 4.33 -10.65 7.43
CA LEU A 185 5.09 -11.71 6.77
C LEU A 185 4.19 -12.74 6.08
N LEU A 186 2.92 -12.86 6.50
CA LEU A 186 1.92 -13.69 5.83
C LEU A 186 1.58 -13.18 4.41
N HIS A 187 1.83 -11.90 4.09
CA HIS A 187 1.69 -11.36 2.75
C HIS A 187 2.51 -12.15 1.71
N TYR A 188 3.76 -12.44 2.09
CA TYR A 188 4.75 -13.10 1.24
C TYR A 188 4.44 -14.56 0.95
N VAL A 189 3.50 -15.15 1.67
CA VAL A 189 3.04 -16.53 1.47
C VAL A 189 1.62 -16.59 0.92
N SER A 190 1.02 -15.43 0.65
CA SER A 190 -0.26 -15.38 -0.06
C SER A 190 -0.08 -15.95 -1.47
N PRO A 191 -1.06 -16.73 -1.99
CA PRO A 191 -0.93 -17.38 -3.30
C PRO A 191 -0.63 -16.41 -4.43
N GLN A 192 -1.23 -15.21 -4.41
CA GLN A 192 -1.07 -14.20 -5.45
C GLN A 192 0.36 -13.67 -5.52
N VAL A 193 0.96 -13.33 -4.38
CA VAL A 193 2.35 -12.84 -4.30
C VAL A 193 3.32 -13.95 -4.66
N LEU A 194 3.09 -15.16 -4.13
CA LEU A 194 3.94 -16.32 -4.40
C LEU A 194 3.96 -16.65 -5.90
N MET A 195 2.81 -16.65 -6.57
CA MET A 195 2.72 -16.89 -8.02
C MET A 195 3.43 -15.80 -8.83
N ALA A 196 3.28 -14.53 -8.45
CA ALA A 196 3.95 -13.42 -9.13
C ALA A 196 5.49 -13.52 -9.00
N GLU A 197 6.00 -13.87 -7.82
CA GLU A 197 7.44 -14.02 -7.59
C GLU A 197 8.02 -15.28 -8.22
N ILE A 198 7.28 -16.39 -8.23
CA ILE A 198 7.68 -17.61 -8.96
C ILE A 198 7.78 -17.29 -10.46
N SER A 199 6.77 -16.60 -11.01
CA SER A 199 6.76 -16.17 -12.43
C SER A 199 7.92 -15.24 -12.76
N LYS A 200 8.43 -14.48 -11.79
CA LYS A 200 9.63 -13.65 -11.97
C LYS A 200 10.93 -14.45 -11.96
N GLN A 201 10.96 -15.63 -11.33
CA GLN A 201 12.16 -16.48 -11.22
C GLN A 201 12.31 -17.47 -12.38
N THR A 202 11.31 -17.65 -13.24
CA THR A 202 11.24 -18.75 -14.23
C THR A 202 12.19 -18.66 -15.42
N SER A 203 13.06 -17.64 -15.52
CA SER A 203 13.95 -17.53 -16.68
C SER A 203 15.10 -18.55 -16.71
N ASP A 204 15.61 -19.01 -15.54
CA ASP A 204 16.46 -20.22 -15.33
C ASP A 204 17.01 -20.18 -13.88
N PRO A 205 16.19 -20.46 -12.85
CA PRO A 205 16.63 -20.30 -11.47
C PRO A 205 17.53 -21.45 -11.04
N SER A 206 18.64 -21.13 -10.39
CA SER A 206 19.50 -22.15 -9.79
C SER A 206 18.74 -22.92 -8.69
N THR A 207 18.97 -24.22 -8.53
CA THR A 207 18.40 -25.01 -7.41
C THR A 207 18.66 -24.36 -6.04
N LYS A 208 19.80 -23.67 -5.88
CA LYS A 208 20.12 -22.91 -4.65
C LYS A 208 19.18 -21.72 -4.43
N GLU A 209 18.78 -21.04 -5.50
CA GLU A 209 17.85 -19.91 -5.45
C GLU A 209 16.44 -20.38 -5.13
N ILE A 210 16.00 -21.49 -5.74
CA ILE A 210 14.72 -22.13 -5.40
C ILE A 210 14.69 -22.54 -3.94
N LEU A 211 15.74 -23.21 -3.45
CA LEU A 211 15.82 -23.64 -2.05
C LEU A 211 15.81 -22.45 -1.09
N LYS A 212 16.58 -21.39 -1.40
CA LYS A 212 16.57 -20.15 -0.64
C LYS A 212 15.20 -19.49 -0.63
N PHE A 213 14.51 -19.46 -1.77
CA PHE A 213 13.16 -18.93 -1.90
C PHE A 213 12.19 -19.72 -1.02
N VAL A 214 12.09 -21.04 -1.20
CA VAL A 214 11.19 -21.90 -0.41
C VAL A 214 11.47 -21.76 1.09
N PHE A 215 12.75 -21.81 1.48
CA PHE A 215 13.14 -21.65 2.88
C PHE A 215 12.70 -20.30 3.45
N SER A 216 12.89 -19.20 2.70
CA SER A 216 12.45 -17.87 3.14
C SER A 216 10.93 -17.79 3.34
N ARG A 217 10.14 -18.46 2.47
CA ARG A 217 8.67 -18.51 2.60
C ARG A 217 8.22 -19.31 3.82
N VAL A 218 8.88 -20.42 4.11
CA VAL A 218 8.61 -21.20 5.33
C VAL A 218 8.88 -20.37 6.58
N VAL A 219 10.01 -19.64 6.62
CA VAL A 219 10.32 -18.74 7.75
C VAL A 219 9.28 -17.62 7.88
N PHE A 220 8.87 -16.99 6.76
CA PHE A 220 7.84 -15.96 6.78
C PHE A 220 6.47 -16.47 7.22
N PHE A 221 6.08 -17.67 6.77
CA PHE A 221 4.85 -18.32 7.21
C PHE A 221 4.86 -18.57 8.71
N ILE A 222 5.92 -19.21 9.23
CA ILE A 222 6.03 -19.54 10.66
C ILE A 222 5.98 -18.28 11.51
N THR A 223 6.81 -17.27 11.21
CA THR A 223 6.85 -16.03 11.99
C THR A 223 5.54 -15.26 11.91
N GLY A 224 4.97 -15.13 10.71
CA GLY A 224 3.71 -14.40 10.52
C GLY A 224 2.54 -15.11 11.18
N PHE A 225 2.49 -16.44 11.14
CA PHE A 225 1.45 -17.25 11.76
C PHE A 225 1.53 -17.24 13.28
N ASP A 226 2.74 -17.40 13.84
CA ASP A 226 2.96 -17.32 15.29
C ASP A 226 2.57 -15.93 15.84
N ALA A 227 2.91 -14.85 15.12
CA ALA A 227 2.49 -13.49 15.46
C ALA A 227 0.97 -13.30 15.38
N PHE A 228 0.32 -13.92 14.38
CA PHE A 228 -1.13 -13.90 14.26
C PHE A 228 -1.80 -14.61 15.43
N MET A 229 -1.33 -15.80 15.79
CA MET A 229 -1.84 -16.58 16.92
C MET A 229 -1.67 -15.83 18.24
N LEU A 230 -0.51 -15.20 18.48
CA LEU A 230 -0.25 -14.34 19.65
C LEU A 230 -1.31 -13.24 19.75
N LYS A 231 -1.53 -12.48 18.68
CA LYS A 231 -2.47 -11.35 18.67
C LYS A 231 -3.92 -11.82 18.80
N CYS A 232 -4.30 -12.92 18.14
CA CYS A 232 -5.61 -13.56 18.34
C CYS A 232 -5.85 -13.95 19.80
N SER A 233 -4.84 -14.52 20.46
CA SER A 233 -4.93 -14.93 21.87
C SER A 233 -5.14 -13.72 22.79
N GLU A 234 -4.37 -12.64 22.59
CA GLU A 234 -4.55 -11.42 23.37
C GLU A 234 -5.89 -10.73 23.07
N SER A 235 -6.32 -10.70 21.80
CA SER A 235 -7.65 -10.19 21.41
C SER A 235 -8.81 -10.98 22.02
N LYS A 236 -8.67 -12.30 22.17
CA LYS A 236 -9.69 -13.13 22.82
C LYS A 236 -9.90 -12.71 24.28
N ARG A 237 -8.81 -12.45 25.01
CA ARG A 237 -8.87 -12.02 26.42
C ARG A 237 -9.66 -10.72 26.58
N PHE A 238 -9.47 -9.77 25.68
CA PHE A 238 -10.23 -8.51 25.67
C PHE A 238 -11.73 -8.70 25.37
N MET A 239 -12.13 -9.75 24.65
CA MET A 239 -13.55 -10.01 24.38
C MET A 239 -14.27 -10.68 25.56
N GLU A 240 -13.53 -11.39 26.43
CA GLU A 240 -14.11 -12.10 27.58
C GLU A 240 -14.33 -11.17 28.79
N GLU A 241 -13.52 -10.11 28.95
CA GLU A 241 -13.57 -9.17 30.08
C GLU A 241 -14.68 -8.09 29.96
N GLY A 242 -15.26 -7.93 28.76
CA GLY A 242 -16.33 -6.97 28.48
C GLY A 242 -16.09 -6.18 27.19
N LEU A 243 -17.03 -5.31 26.80
CA LEU A 243 -16.88 -4.41 25.66
C LEU A 243 -16.72 -2.97 26.14
N THR A 244 -15.59 -2.64 26.75
CA THR A 244 -15.25 -1.25 26.99
C THR A 244 -14.91 -0.56 25.66
N PRO A 245 -15.13 0.76 25.54
CA PRO A 245 -14.75 1.51 24.33
C PRO A 245 -13.27 1.35 23.95
N ARG A 246 -12.40 1.09 24.93
CA ARG A 246 -10.97 0.85 24.72
C ARG A 246 -10.71 -0.51 24.09
N GLU A 247 -11.34 -1.58 24.58
CA GLU A 247 -11.23 -2.93 24.00
C GLU A 247 -11.81 -2.96 22.59
N MET A 248 -12.91 -2.23 22.35
CA MET A 248 -13.46 -2.05 21.01
C MET A 248 -12.45 -1.37 20.07
N LEU A 249 -11.76 -0.33 20.52
CA LEU A 249 -10.72 0.34 19.74
C LEU A 249 -9.53 -0.60 19.46
N ASP A 250 -9.07 -1.35 20.46
CA ASP A 250 -8.00 -2.35 20.29
C ASP A 250 -8.42 -3.45 19.30
N GLY A 251 -9.68 -3.87 19.32
CA GLY A 251 -10.26 -4.79 18.34
C GLY A 251 -10.32 -4.22 16.92
N ILE A 252 -10.68 -2.94 16.77
CA ILE A 252 -10.63 -2.24 15.47
C ILE A 252 -9.20 -2.15 14.94
N ILE A 253 -8.22 -1.85 15.81
CA ILE A 253 -6.80 -1.81 15.44
C ILE A 253 -6.33 -3.19 15.00
N PHE A 254 -6.65 -4.25 15.76
CA PHE A 254 -6.34 -5.63 15.38
C PHE A 254 -6.96 -6.00 14.03
N LEU A 255 -8.25 -5.72 13.83
CA LEU A 255 -8.94 -5.96 12.55
C LEU A 255 -8.23 -5.23 11.41
N LYS A 256 -7.84 -3.98 11.63
CA LYS A 256 -7.06 -3.21 10.65
C LYS A 256 -5.71 -3.88 10.36
N GLN A 257 -5.01 -4.40 11.36
CA GLN A 257 -3.75 -5.12 11.14
C GLN A 257 -3.97 -6.39 10.31
N VAL A 258 -5.05 -7.13 10.56
CA VAL A 258 -5.42 -8.31 9.76
C VAL A 258 -5.73 -7.93 8.31
N LEU A 259 -6.54 -6.88 8.10
CA LEU A 259 -6.80 -6.33 6.75
C LEU A 259 -5.50 -5.83 6.09
N GLY A 260 -4.59 -5.27 6.88
CA GLY A 260 -3.29 -4.78 6.46
C GLY A 260 -2.25 -5.86 6.16
N ILE A 261 -2.55 -7.15 6.41
CA ILE A 261 -1.69 -8.26 5.98
C ILE A 261 -1.54 -8.23 4.46
N VAL A 262 -2.60 -7.93 3.71
CA VAL A 262 -2.54 -7.77 2.26
C VAL A 262 -2.43 -6.30 1.93
N GLN A 263 -1.21 -5.84 1.63
CA GLN A 263 -0.98 -4.45 1.22
C GLN A 263 -1.36 -4.22 -0.24
N LEU A 264 -2.67 -4.11 -0.49
CA LEU A 264 -3.20 -3.86 -1.84
C LEU A 264 -2.61 -2.59 -2.46
N GLY A 265 -2.44 -1.52 -1.67
CA GLY A 265 -1.88 -0.25 -2.18
C GLY A 265 -0.47 -0.39 -2.74
N MET A 266 0.42 -1.14 -2.08
CA MET A 266 1.77 -1.38 -2.59
C MET A 266 1.73 -2.22 -3.87
N PHE A 267 0.88 -3.26 -3.90
CA PHE A 267 0.73 -4.12 -5.06
C PHE A 267 0.16 -3.38 -6.28
N VAL A 268 -0.88 -2.56 -6.10
CA VAL A 268 -1.45 -1.74 -7.18
C VAL A 268 -0.41 -0.76 -7.70
N ARG A 269 0.33 -0.08 -6.80
CA ARG A 269 1.40 0.84 -7.18
C ARG A 269 2.51 0.13 -7.97
N ASP A 270 2.97 -1.04 -7.53
CA ASP A 270 4.01 -1.79 -8.22
C ASP A 270 3.55 -2.24 -9.62
N ARG A 271 2.28 -2.61 -9.77
CA ARG A 271 1.69 -2.93 -11.07
C ARG A 271 1.57 -1.71 -11.98
N LEU A 272 1.19 -0.55 -11.44
CA LEU A 272 1.15 0.70 -12.18
C LEU A 272 2.56 1.10 -12.66
N PHE A 273 3.57 0.93 -11.81
CA PHE A 273 4.95 1.15 -12.20
C PHE A 273 5.44 0.16 -13.26
N LEU A 274 5.10 -1.12 -13.13
CA LEU A 274 5.42 -2.12 -14.15
C LEU A 274 4.78 -1.73 -15.49
N PHE A 275 3.51 -1.34 -15.48
CA PHE A 275 2.80 -0.91 -16.69
C PHE A 275 3.44 0.31 -17.37
N ILE A 276 3.94 1.28 -16.60
CA ILE A 276 4.50 2.52 -17.16
C ILE A 276 5.97 2.35 -17.61
N PHE A 277 6.77 1.63 -16.83
CA PHE A 277 8.22 1.63 -17.01
C PHE A 277 8.78 0.36 -17.65
N ALA A 278 8.09 -0.79 -17.60
CA ALA A 278 8.63 -2.06 -18.08
C ALA A 278 8.51 -2.27 -19.60
N GLY A 279 7.95 -1.31 -20.34
CA GLY A 279 7.79 -1.43 -21.80
C GLY A 279 6.84 -2.57 -22.21
N GLU A 280 7.04 -3.08 -23.43
CA GLU A 280 6.16 -4.08 -24.06
C GLU A 280 6.33 -5.49 -23.49
N ASP A 281 7.52 -5.84 -22.99
CA ASP A 281 7.80 -7.19 -22.47
C ASP A 281 7.20 -7.43 -21.07
N GLY A 282 6.78 -6.35 -20.38
CA GLY A 282 6.21 -6.41 -19.04
C GLY A 282 7.22 -6.82 -17.97
N ILE A 283 8.53 -6.73 -18.24
CA ILE A 283 9.61 -7.12 -17.31
C ILE A 283 10.48 -5.91 -16.99
N MET A 284 10.40 -5.44 -15.74
CA MET A 284 11.21 -4.30 -15.28
C MET A 284 12.71 -4.60 -15.33
N GLN A 285 13.41 -4.02 -16.30
CA GLN A 285 14.86 -4.10 -16.44
C GLN A 285 15.57 -3.19 -15.42
N ARG A 286 16.87 -3.44 -15.16
CA ARG A 286 17.65 -2.62 -14.21
C ARG A 286 17.67 -1.13 -14.56
N ARG A 287 17.68 -0.81 -15.86
CA ARG A 287 17.68 0.58 -16.35
C ARG A 287 16.32 1.25 -16.11
N GLU A 288 15.23 0.52 -16.37
CA GLU A 288 13.86 1.00 -16.16
C GLU A 288 13.56 1.19 -14.68
N GLN A 289 14.03 0.27 -13.82
CA GLN A 289 13.97 0.44 -12.37
C GLN A 289 14.76 1.66 -11.89
N ALA A 290 15.94 1.92 -12.48
CA ALA A 290 16.69 3.13 -12.16
C ALA A 290 15.96 4.40 -12.62
N LEU A 291 15.29 4.35 -13.77
CA LEU A 291 14.47 5.46 -14.28
C LEU A 291 13.26 5.71 -13.37
N GLN A 292 12.55 4.66 -12.94
CA GLN A 292 11.46 4.73 -11.96
C GLN A 292 11.94 5.39 -10.65
N ASN A 293 13.07 4.96 -10.11
CA ASN A 293 13.63 5.54 -8.88
C ASN A 293 13.99 7.02 -9.04
N VAL A 294 14.54 7.40 -10.20
CA VAL A 294 14.85 8.81 -10.52
C VAL A 294 13.57 9.62 -10.66
N TRP A 295 12.56 9.09 -11.34
CA TRP A 295 11.25 9.74 -11.49
C TRP A 295 10.59 9.96 -10.13
N ASN A 296 10.55 8.95 -9.26
CA ASN A 296 10.02 9.05 -7.90
C ASN A 296 10.74 10.17 -7.12
N ALA A 297 12.07 10.16 -7.13
CA ALA A 297 12.86 11.19 -6.45
C ALA A 297 12.62 12.60 -7.02
N MET A 298 12.47 12.73 -8.34
CA MET A 298 12.13 14.01 -8.98
C MET A 298 10.72 14.48 -8.61
N LEU A 299 9.74 13.57 -8.53
CA LEU A 299 8.38 13.91 -8.11
C LEU A 299 8.37 14.46 -6.68
N VAL A 300 9.04 13.79 -5.73
CA VAL A 300 9.16 14.30 -4.35
C VAL A 300 9.80 15.69 -4.31
N ARG A 301 10.84 15.92 -5.14
CA ARG A 301 11.46 17.24 -5.28
C ARG A 301 10.48 18.29 -5.78
N GLU A 302 9.69 17.99 -6.80
CA GLU A 302 8.77 18.98 -7.37
C GLU A 302 7.55 19.25 -6.48
N ILE A 303 7.05 18.26 -5.73
CA ILE A 303 6.05 18.49 -4.67
C ILE A 303 6.63 19.45 -3.62
N TRP A 304 7.87 19.22 -3.19
CA TRP A 304 8.55 20.10 -2.22
C TRP A 304 8.73 21.54 -2.74
N ARG A 305 9.06 21.71 -4.03
CA ARG A 305 9.26 23.05 -4.61
C ARG A 305 7.97 23.80 -4.85
N THR A 306 6.89 23.07 -5.18
CA THR A 306 5.59 23.65 -5.51
C THR A 306 4.80 24.05 -4.26
N PHE A 307 4.91 23.29 -3.18
CA PHE A 307 4.08 23.46 -1.99
C PHE A 307 4.87 23.94 -0.76
N SER A 308 4.17 24.61 0.16
CA SER A 308 4.74 24.90 1.48
C SER A 308 5.01 23.62 2.26
N LEU A 309 5.92 23.65 3.24
CA LEU A 309 6.30 22.47 4.03
C LEU A 309 5.09 21.70 4.61
N ALA A 310 4.09 22.42 5.12
CA ALA A 310 2.88 21.81 5.68
C ALA A 310 2.09 21.05 4.61
N LYS A 311 1.87 21.68 3.44
CA LYS A 311 1.17 21.05 2.31
C LYS A 311 1.97 19.88 1.73
N PHE A 312 3.29 20.00 1.65
CA PHE A 312 4.18 18.91 1.25
C PHE A 312 3.97 17.69 2.15
N VAL A 313 4.06 17.84 3.47
CA VAL A 313 3.86 16.73 4.43
C VAL A 313 2.48 16.10 4.26
N VAL A 314 1.43 16.92 4.10
CA VAL A 314 0.06 16.43 3.89
C VAL A 314 -0.06 15.63 2.61
N ILE A 315 0.48 16.12 1.49
CA ILE A 315 0.48 15.39 0.21
C ILE A 315 1.26 14.09 0.36
N MET A 316 2.45 14.09 0.95
CA MET A 316 3.26 12.87 1.11
C MET A 316 2.59 11.82 2.00
N LEU A 317 1.86 12.22 3.03
CA LEU A 317 1.10 11.31 3.91
C LEU A 317 -0.19 10.78 3.27
N SER A 318 -0.76 11.51 2.32
CA SER A 318 -2.04 11.18 1.70
C SER A 318 -1.92 10.82 0.22
N PHE A 319 -0.70 10.55 -0.27
CA PHE A 319 -0.44 10.23 -1.67
C PHE A 319 -0.94 8.81 -1.97
N ASP A 320 -1.81 8.68 -2.97
CA ASP A 320 -2.41 7.40 -3.36
C ASP A 320 -2.25 7.10 -4.86
N ASP A 321 -2.88 6.03 -5.32
CA ASP A 321 -2.90 5.59 -6.71
C ASP A 321 -3.69 6.54 -7.64
N THR A 322 -4.69 7.24 -7.11
CA THR A 322 -5.45 8.25 -7.87
C THR A 322 -4.56 9.45 -8.19
N ASP A 323 -3.73 9.87 -7.25
CA ASP A 323 -2.75 10.94 -7.45
C ASP A 323 -1.72 10.57 -8.49
N PHE A 324 -1.22 9.34 -8.41
CA PHE A 324 -0.31 8.81 -9.39
C PHE A 324 -0.94 8.78 -10.79
N GLN A 325 -2.18 8.29 -10.91
CA GLN A 325 -2.91 8.28 -12.18
C GLN A 325 -3.09 9.70 -12.76
N ARG A 326 -3.45 10.68 -11.91
CA ARG A 326 -3.58 12.09 -12.32
C ARG A 326 -2.27 12.68 -12.85
N LEU A 327 -1.14 12.29 -12.29
CA LEU A 327 0.16 12.74 -12.79
C LEU A 327 0.49 12.11 -14.16
N VAL A 328 0.16 10.84 -14.35
CA VAL A 328 0.54 10.12 -15.58
C VAL A 328 -0.38 10.47 -16.76
N LEU A 329 -1.65 10.76 -16.52
CA LEU A 329 -2.67 11.03 -17.54
C LEU A 329 -2.91 12.52 -17.77
N ASN A 330 -2.61 13.02 -18.98
CA ASN A 330 -2.75 14.44 -19.35
C ASN A 330 -4.15 14.80 -19.88
N GLU A 331 -5.20 14.62 -19.08
CA GLU A 331 -6.58 14.89 -19.53
C GLU A 331 -6.85 16.40 -19.75
N LYS A 332 -6.38 17.27 -18.85
CA LYS A 332 -6.67 18.71 -18.90
C LYS A 332 -6.11 19.40 -20.14
N ARG A 333 -4.86 19.09 -20.51
CA ARG A 333 -4.22 19.69 -21.69
C ARG A 333 -5.01 19.39 -22.96
N ARG A 334 -5.62 18.21 -23.02
CA ARG A 334 -6.46 17.81 -24.15
C ARG A 334 -7.77 18.57 -24.18
N LEU A 335 -8.45 18.73 -23.04
CA LEU A 335 -9.70 19.52 -22.97
C LEU A 335 -9.47 20.95 -23.49
N LEU A 336 -8.35 21.57 -23.12
CA LEU A 336 -7.96 22.89 -23.64
C LEU A 336 -7.69 22.90 -25.15
N MET A 337 -7.15 21.81 -25.72
CA MET A 337 -6.98 21.66 -27.16
C MET A 337 -8.31 21.48 -27.90
N VAL A 338 -9.27 20.77 -27.31
CA VAL A 338 -10.61 20.58 -27.87
C VAL A 338 -11.40 21.89 -27.82
N GLU A 339 -11.37 22.59 -26.70
CA GLU A 339 -12.03 23.90 -26.55
C GLU A 339 -11.45 24.92 -27.54
N SER A 340 -10.12 25.04 -27.64
CA SER A 340 -9.50 25.96 -28.61
C SER A 340 -9.80 25.60 -30.07
N SER A 341 -9.90 24.32 -30.43
CA SER A 341 -10.28 23.88 -31.78
C SER A 341 -11.76 24.18 -32.09
N SER A 342 -12.63 24.13 -31.08
CA SER A 342 -14.05 24.45 -31.24
C SER A 342 -14.28 25.96 -31.44
N THR A 343 -13.50 26.80 -30.75
CA THR A 343 -13.59 28.26 -30.90
C THR A 343 -13.10 28.73 -32.27
N SER A 344 -12.03 28.14 -32.81
CA SER A 344 -11.54 28.52 -34.14
C SER A 344 -12.54 28.21 -35.26
N CYS A 345 -13.25 27.08 -35.18
CA CYS A 345 -14.27 26.74 -36.19
C CYS A 345 -15.51 27.65 -36.13
N SER A 346 -15.80 28.30 -35.01
CA SER A 346 -16.92 29.25 -34.91
C SER A 346 -16.62 30.63 -35.49
N GLU A 347 -15.38 31.10 -35.43
CA GLU A 347 -15.02 32.43 -35.95
C GLU A 347 -15.02 32.46 -37.49
N ASP A 348 -14.59 31.37 -38.14
CA ASP A 348 -14.62 31.27 -39.60
C ASP A 348 -16.04 31.20 -40.19
N ALA A 349 -17.06 30.89 -39.37
CA ALA A 349 -18.45 30.84 -39.79
C ALA A 349 -19.16 32.21 -39.75
N GLU A 350 -18.64 33.19 -39.01
CA GLU A 350 -19.27 34.53 -38.88
C GLU A 350 -18.83 35.53 -39.95
N ASP A 351 -17.65 35.37 -40.57
CA ASP A 351 -17.14 36.26 -41.63
C ASP A 351 -17.77 35.99 -43.03
N GLY A 352 -18.73 35.08 -43.11
CA GLY A 352 -19.43 34.67 -44.34
C GLY A 352 -20.79 35.35 -44.59
N LYS A 353 -21.14 36.45 -43.91
CA LYS A 353 -22.36 37.21 -44.23
C LYS A 353 -22.07 38.30 -45.27
N PRO A 354 -22.76 38.28 -46.44
CA PRO A 354 -22.56 39.23 -47.53
C PRO A 354 -23.05 40.65 -47.23
#